data_AF-U2R7C6-F1
#
_entry.id   AF-U2R7C6-F1
#
_cell.length_a   1.000
_cell.length_b   1.000
_cell.length_c   1.000
_cell.angle_alpha   90.00
_cell.angle_beta   90.00
_cell.angle_gamma   90.00
#
_symmetry.space_group_name_H-M   'P 1'
#
loop_
_entity.id
_entity.type
_entity.pdbx_description
1 polymer ?
#
loop_
_entity_poly.entity_id
_entity_poly.type
_entity_poly.pdbx_seq_one_letter_code
_entity_poly.pdbx_strand_id
1 'polypeptide(L)'
;MHIVLERVGRDIRAVAVPAPVPGEAGHATGEADELTGADLPDYVAARENAPADGERPRWVWSDTRAWYPALLAAGVRVERCVDLTLSHTILRNSALTADSALATAPVGPWDTATVLEDAPEPTHSALFDFEHESTAGDADALSAVTEFAAQQEAIAGSADPGRLRLLLAAESAGALIAAEMRFCGLPYSAERHDDLLTGLLGPRPAYGRPAVLEELVARVRAELDAPDLNPDSPPALLKALQRAGMLVTSTSSWELRELDHPVIEPLLRYKKLSRLLTANGWTWLESWVHDGRFRPDYVPGGVVTGRWATRGGGALQLPKQVRGAVVADPGWKLVVADAAQLEPRILTGLAGDTAMAAAGRGKDLYAGIVESGAVDERAHAKVAMLGAMYGATTGESGRLMPRLTRAFPRAIRLVEEAARAGERGAIVTSRLGRSSPPPSAA
;
A
#
# COMPACT_ATOMS: atom_id res chain seq x y z
N MET A 1 -11.88 16.29 -23.24
CA MET A 1 -12.91 15.26 -23.49
C MET A 1 -12.62 13.99 -22.68
N HIS A 2 -13.66 13.26 -22.26
CA HIS A 2 -13.56 11.90 -21.72
C HIS A 2 -13.97 10.87 -22.78
N ILE A 3 -13.32 9.71 -22.80
CA ILE A 3 -13.74 8.55 -23.62
C ILE A 3 -13.99 7.39 -22.67
N VAL A 4 -15.25 6.98 -22.56
CA VAL A 4 -15.68 5.86 -21.71
C VAL A 4 -15.60 4.57 -22.51
N LEU A 5 -14.82 3.62 -22.01
CA LEU A 5 -14.73 2.27 -22.55
C LEU A 5 -15.60 1.33 -21.73
N GLU A 6 -16.52 0.63 -22.41
CA GLU A 6 -17.34 -0.43 -21.83
C GLU A 6 -17.21 -1.71 -22.65
N ARG A 7 -17.19 -2.87 -21.98
CA ARG A 7 -17.29 -4.17 -22.66
C ARG A 7 -18.75 -4.50 -22.84
N VAL A 8 -19.11 -4.96 -24.04
CA VAL A 8 -20.47 -5.42 -24.38
C VAL A 8 -20.32 -6.81 -24.99
N GLY A 9 -20.27 -7.82 -24.12
CA GLY A 9 -19.92 -9.18 -24.52
C GLY A 9 -18.47 -9.25 -24.99
N ARG A 10 -18.24 -9.58 -26.27
CA ARG A 10 -16.88 -9.67 -26.84
C ARG A 10 -16.38 -8.35 -27.43
N ASP A 11 -17.29 -7.40 -27.64
CA ASP A 11 -16.99 -6.13 -28.27
C ASP A 11 -16.76 -5.06 -27.20
N ILE A 12 -16.15 -3.96 -27.64
CA ILE A 12 -15.84 -2.79 -26.83
C ILE A 12 -16.56 -1.60 -27.44
N ARG A 13 -17.24 -0.84 -26.61
CA ARG A 13 -17.89 0.40 -27.00
C ARG A 13 -17.13 1.58 -26.41
N ALA A 14 -16.73 2.53 -27.25
CA ALA A 14 -16.07 3.76 -26.85
C ALA A 14 -17.02 4.95 -27.01
N VAL A 15 -17.41 5.55 -25.89
CA VAL A 15 -18.39 6.64 -25.84
C VAL A 15 -17.71 7.95 -25.47
N ALA A 16 -17.80 8.94 -26.35
CA ALA A 16 -17.30 10.27 -26.06
C ALA A 16 -18.25 11.04 -25.10
N VAL A 17 -17.68 11.54 -24.00
CA VAL A 17 -18.38 12.35 -23.00
C VAL A 17 -17.61 13.67 -22.85
N PRO A 18 -18.25 14.85 -22.96
CA PRO A 18 -17.59 16.13 -22.72
C PRO A 18 -16.98 16.19 -21.32
N ALA A 19 -15.95 17.03 -21.17
CA ALA A 19 -15.48 17.34 -19.83
C ALA A 19 -16.61 18.04 -19.04
N PRO A 20 -16.85 17.68 -17.76
CA PRO A 20 -17.84 18.36 -16.94
C PRO A 20 -17.46 19.84 -16.80
N VAL A 21 -18.42 20.73 -17.04
CA VAL A 21 -18.27 22.17 -16.75
C VAL A 21 -18.59 22.37 -15.26
N PRO A 22 -17.93 23.30 -14.53
CA PRO A 22 -18.27 23.56 -13.14
C PRO A 22 -19.76 23.86 -12.96
N GLY A 23 -20.49 22.99 -12.24
CA GLY A 23 -21.93 23.12 -11.98
C GLY A 23 -22.82 22.21 -12.83
N GLU A 24 -22.29 21.51 -13.83
CA GLU A 24 -23.05 20.59 -14.69
C GLU A 24 -22.34 19.24 -14.85
N ALA A 25 -23.11 18.15 -14.79
CA ALA A 25 -22.60 16.83 -15.16
C ALA A 25 -22.43 16.74 -16.68
N GLY A 26 -21.31 16.17 -17.14
CA GLY A 26 -21.12 15.91 -18.57
C GLY A 26 -22.04 14.78 -19.05
N HIS A 27 -22.91 15.05 -20.02
CA HIS A 27 -23.76 14.04 -20.64
C HIS A 27 -23.06 13.44 -21.86
N ALA A 28 -23.29 12.15 -22.17
CA ALA A 28 -22.73 11.54 -23.37
C ALA A 28 -23.16 12.31 -24.63
N THR A 29 -22.19 12.67 -25.47
CA THR A 29 -22.44 13.42 -26.71
C THR A 29 -21.85 12.63 -27.88
N GLY A 30 -22.65 11.77 -28.50
CA GLY A 30 -22.26 11.15 -29.77
C GLY A 30 -22.72 9.70 -29.94
N GLU A 31 -22.58 9.25 -31.18
CA GLU A 31 -22.58 7.84 -31.59
C GLU A 31 -21.33 7.17 -31.00
N ALA A 32 -21.45 5.92 -30.58
CA ALA A 32 -20.34 5.21 -29.94
C ALA A 32 -19.54 4.45 -30.98
N ASP A 33 -18.21 4.46 -30.85
CA ASP A 33 -17.36 3.64 -31.70
C ASP A 33 -17.43 2.18 -31.21
N GLU A 34 -17.80 1.25 -32.08
CA GLU A 34 -17.75 -0.19 -31.82
C GLU A 34 -16.37 -0.73 -32.24
N LEU A 35 -15.70 -1.41 -31.32
CA LEU A 35 -14.33 -1.88 -31.46
C LEU A 35 -14.25 -3.35 -31.03
N THR A 36 -13.41 -4.13 -31.68
CA THR A 36 -13.02 -5.43 -31.12
C THR A 36 -11.86 -5.27 -30.13
N GLY A 37 -11.57 -6.30 -29.34
CA GLY A 37 -10.38 -6.33 -28.49
C GLY A 37 -9.07 -6.14 -29.26
N ALA A 38 -9.03 -6.50 -30.55
CA ALA A 38 -7.85 -6.34 -31.41
C ALA A 38 -7.68 -4.90 -31.93
N ASP A 39 -8.78 -4.17 -32.11
CA ASP A 39 -8.74 -2.78 -32.62
C ASP A 39 -8.37 -1.75 -31.53
N LEU A 40 -8.58 -2.13 -30.26
CA LEU A 40 -8.43 -1.22 -29.13
C LEU A 40 -7.04 -0.56 -29.04
N PRO A 41 -5.90 -1.28 -29.15
CA PRO A 41 -4.58 -0.64 -29.04
C PRO A 41 -4.36 0.45 -30.08
N ASP A 42 -4.69 0.19 -31.35
CA ASP A 42 -4.52 1.16 -32.44
C ASP A 42 -5.45 2.37 -32.25
N TYR A 43 -6.70 2.12 -31.82
CA TYR A 43 -7.67 3.17 -31.50
C TYR A 43 -7.17 4.12 -30.40
N VAL A 44 -6.59 3.56 -29.32
CA VAL A 44 -6.02 4.33 -28.20
C VAL A 44 -4.76 5.06 -28.64
N ALA A 45 -3.84 4.38 -29.34
CA ALA A 45 -2.58 4.95 -29.81
C ALA A 45 -2.80 6.15 -30.74
N ALA A 46 -3.76 6.07 -31.65
CA ALA A 46 -4.10 7.17 -32.55
C ALA A 46 -4.53 8.44 -31.81
N ARG A 47 -5.26 8.29 -30.70
CA ARG A 47 -5.78 9.41 -29.89
C ARG A 47 -4.75 9.96 -28.91
N GLU A 48 -3.89 9.12 -28.34
CA GLU A 48 -2.77 9.56 -27.50
C GLU A 48 -1.69 10.30 -28.31
N ASN A 49 -1.48 9.90 -29.57
CA ASN A 49 -0.51 10.52 -30.49
C ASN A 49 -1.09 11.71 -31.28
N ALA A 50 -2.35 12.09 -31.05
CA ALA A 50 -2.94 13.25 -31.69
C ALA A 50 -2.13 14.54 -31.38
N PRO A 51 -2.05 15.49 -32.32
CA PRO A 51 -1.34 16.76 -32.15
C PRO A 51 -1.70 17.48 -30.84
N ALA A 52 -0.74 18.19 -30.23
CA ALA A 52 -0.85 18.78 -28.90
C ALA A 52 -1.87 19.93 -28.78
N ASP A 53 -2.31 20.49 -29.91
CA ASP A 53 -3.43 21.43 -30.05
C ASP A 53 -4.80 20.73 -30.05
N GLY A 54 -4.82 19.40 -30.17
CA GLY A 54 -5.96 18.55 -29.87
C GLY A 54 -6.03 18.19 -28.38
N GLU A 55 -7.25 18.14 -27.84
CA GLU A 55 -7.46 17.79 -26.44
C GLU A 55 -7.27 16.28 -26.23
N ARG A 56 -6.09 15.85 -25.73
CA ARG A 56 -5.84 14.44 -25.38
C ARG A 56 -6.94 13.92 -24.44
N PRO A 57 -7.57 12.77 -24.75
CA PRO A 57 -8.69 12.29 -23.97
C PRO A 57 -8.26 11.86 -22.57
N ARG A 58 -9.18 11.93 -21.63
CA ARG A 58 -9.10 11.15 -20.39
C ARG A 58 -9.91 9.88 -20.58
N TRP A 59 -9.25 8.74 -20.51
CA TRP A 59 -9.91 7.45 -20.64
C TRP A 59 -10.69 7.12 -19.37
N VAL A 60 -11.88 6.58 -19.51
CA VAL A 60 -12.72 6.17 -18.38
C VAL A 60 -13.05 4.71 -18.57
N TRP A 61 -12.77 3.89 -17.58
CA TRP A 61 -13.00 2.44 -17.65
C TRP A 61 -13.27 1.88 -16.27
N SER A 62 -13.81 0.65 -16.23
CA SER A 62 -14.18 -0.02 -14.98
C SER A 62 -13.00 -0.16 -14.01
N ASP A 63 -11.97 -0.89 -14.41
CA ASP A 63 -10.77 -1.16 -13.62
C ASP A 63 -9.53 -1.12 -14.51
N THR A 64 -8.56 -0.27 -14.15
CA THR A 64 -7.29 -0.11 -14.87
C THR A 64 -6.54 -1.44 -15.01
N ARG A 65 -6.65 -2.35 -14.03
CA ARG A 65 -6.01 -3.68 -14.07
C ARG A 65 -6.60 -4.60 -15.13
N ALA A 66 -7.85 -4.37 -15.53
CA ALA A 66 -8.53 -5.15 -16.57
C ALA A 66 -8.28 -4.63 -17.98
N TRP A 67 -7.98 -3.33 -18.13
CA TRP A 67 -7.84 -2.68 -19.44
C TRP A 67 -6.40 -2.38 -19.83
N TYR A 68 -5.60 -1.82 -18.92
CA TYR A 68 -4.31 -1.24 -19.27
C TYR A 68 -3.19 -2.26 -19.56
N PRO A 69 -3.12 -3.45 -18.94
CA PRO A 69 -2.06 -4.42 -19.23
C PRO A 69 -1.99 -4.85 -20.70
N ALA A 70 -3.14 -5.02 -21.37
CA ALA A 70 -3.17 -5.38 -22.79
C ALA A 70 -2.65 -4.25 -23.69
N LEU A 71 -2.97 -2.99 -23.34
CA LEU A 71 -2.44 -1.81 -24.03
C LEU A 71 -0.92 -1.70 -23.86
N LEU A 72 -0.40 -1.91 -22.66
CA LEU A 72 1.04 -1.91 -22.39
C LEU A 72 1.76 -3.02 -23.17
N ALA A 73 1.19 -4.22 -23.24
CA ALA A 73 1.73 -5.32 -24.05
C ALA A 73 1.78 -4.99 -25.55
N ALA A 74 0.84 -4.17 -26.04
CA ALA A 74 0.83 -3.65 -27.41
C ALA A 74 1.71 -2.38 -27.59
N GLY A 75 2.43 -1.93 -26.56
CA GLY A 75 3.31 -0.76 -26.62
C GLY A 75 2.58 0.58 -26.49
N VAL A 76 1.32 0.58 -26.08
CA VAL A 76 0.47 1.77 -25.94
C VAL A 76 0.45 2.22 -24.48
N ARG A 77 0.88 3.46 -24.24
CA ARG A 77 0.80 4.11 -22.92
C ARG A 77 -0.29 5.16 -22.89
N VAL A 78 -1.02 5.20 -21.78
CA VAL A 78 -2.10 6.15 -21.54
C VAL A 78 -1.65 7.21 -20.55
N GLU A 79 -1.89 8.48 -20.87
CA GLU A 79 -1.46 9.59 -20.02
C GLU A 79 -2.40 9.81 -18.83
N ARG A 80 -3.72 9.63 -19.05
CA ARG A 80 -4.76 10.03 -18.08
C ARG A 80 -5.94 9.07 -18.12
N CYS A 81 -6.36 8.60 -16.95
CA CYS A 81 -7.59 7.85 -16.82
C CYS A 81 -8.50 8.35 -15.67
N VAL A 82 -9.71 7.79 -15.62
CA VAL A 82 -10.57 7.64 -14.45
C VAL A 82 -10.79 6.15 -14.26
N ASP A 83 -10.38 5.64 -13.10
CA ASP A 83 -10.69 4.29 -12.66
C ASP A 83 -12.01 4.32 -11.88
N LEU A 84 -13.06 3.75 -12.48
CA LEU A 84 -14.41 3.84 -11.93
C LEU A 84 -14.55 3.05 -10.63
N THR A 85 -13.98 1.85 -10.54
CA THR A 85 -14.04 1.05 -9.31
C THR A 85 -13.37 1.78 -8.14
N LEU A 86 -12.15 2.28 -8.32
CA LEU A 86 -11.45 3.03 -7.27
C LEU A 86 -12.20 4.31 -6.88
N SER A 87 -12.76 5.00 -7.87
CA SER A 87 -13.51 6.24 -7.65
C SER A 87 -14.83 5.98 -6.92
N HIS A 88 -15.53 4.89 -7.28
CA HIS A 88 -16.75 4.45 -6.61
C HIS A 88 -16.50 4.19 -5.13
N THR A 89 -15.47 3.41 -4.79
CA THR A 89 -15.12 3.13 -3.39
C THR A 89 -14.89 4.41 -2.58
N ILE A 90 -14.21 5.40 -3.16
CA ILE A 90 -13.93 6.67 -2.48
C ILE A 90 -15.22 7.47 -2.29
N LEU A 91 -16.00 7.67 -3.35
CA LEU A 91 -17.20 8.50 -3.31
C LEU A 91 -18.30 7.89 -2.45
N ARG A 92 -18.46 6.57 -2.48
CA ARG A 92 -19.44 5.89 -1.64
C ARG A 92 -19.14 6.03 -0.15
N ASN A 93 -17.86 6.01 0.23
CA ASN A 93 -17.45 6.05 1.63
C ASN A 93 -17.08 7.44 2.13
N SER A 94 -17.09 8.47 1.28
CA SER A 94 -16.70 9.83 1.67
C SER A 94 -17.83 10.55 2.39
N ALA A 95 -17.49 11.20 3.50
CA ALA A 95 -18.38 12.13 4.20
C ALA A 95 -18.83 13.30 3.31
N LEU A 96 -18.07 13.65 2.27
CA LEU A 96 -18.39 14.78 1.38
C LEU A 96 -19.50 14.45 0.38
N THR A 97 -19.82 13.17 0.20
CA THR A 97 -20.80 12.65 -0.75
C THR A 97 -21.81 11.73 -0.09
N ALA A 98 -21.90 11.74 1.24
CA ALA A 98 -22.75 10.85 2.03
C ALA A 98 -24.24 10.93 1.65
N ASP A 99 -24.71 12.10 1.25
CA ASP A 99 -26.11 12.34 0.85
C ASP A 99 -26.37 12.11 -0.66
N SER A 100 -25.35 11.70 -1.43
CA SER A 100 -25.51 11.46 -2.86
C SER A 100 -26.29 10.18 -3.14
N ALA A 101 -26.94 10.11 -4.31
CA ALA A 101 -27.61 8.89 -4.77
C ALA A 101 -26.63 7.71 -4.86
N LEU A 102 -25.36 7.97 -5.24
CA LEU A 102 -24.31 6.96 -5.31
C LEU A 102 -23.99 6.37 -3.92
N ALA A 103 -23.84 7.22 -2.91
CA ALA A 103 -23.49 6.76 -1.55
C ALA A 103 -24.66 6.04 -0.85
N THR A 104 -25.90 6.42 -1.14
CA THR A 104 -27.11 5.88 -0.50
C THR A 104 -27.73 4.70 -1.25
N ALA A 105 -27.28 4.43 -2.49
CA ALA A 105 -27.74 3.29 -3.27
C ALA A 105 -27.51 1.96 -2.51
N PRO A 106 -28.34 0.92 -2.75
CA PRO A 106 -28.05 -0.42 -2.26
C PRO A 106 -26.65 -0.90 -2.67
N VAL A 107 -26.09 -1.85 -1.91
CA VAL A 107 -24.83 -2.49 -2.31
C VAL A 107 -25.02 -3.14 -3.67
N GLY A 108 -24.15 -2.79 -4.61
CA GLY A 108 -24.19 -3.24 -5.99
C GLY A 108 -22.84 -3.79 -6.45
N PRO A 109 -22.71 -4.13 -7.74
CA PRO A 109 -21.51 -4.80 -8.24
C PRO A 109 -20.24 -3.92 -8.21
N TRP A 110 -20.38 -2.59 -8.19
CA TRP A 110 -19.24 -1.67 -8.02
C TRP A 110 -18.67 -1.68 -6.59
N ASP A 111 -19.40 -2.22 -5.61
CA ASP A 111 -18.92 -2.37 -4.23
C ASP A 111 -18.05 -3.61 -4.02
N THR A 112 -18.34 -4.68 -4.77
CA THR A 112 -17.67 -5.99 -4.63
C THR A 112 -16.37 -6.08 -5.44
N ALA A 113 -16.23 -5.29 -6.51
CA ALA A 113 -15.05 -5.24 -7.38
C ALA A 113 -13.73 -4.80 -6.67
N THR A 114 -13.84 -4.28 -5.45
CA THR A 114 -12.69 -3.78 -4.66
C THR A 114 -12.17 -4.78 -3.64
N VAL A 115 -12.85 -5.93 -3.44
CA VAL A 115 -12.38 -6.93 -2.49
C VAL A 115 -11.04 -7.46 -3.00
N LEU A 116 -9.99 -7.22 -2.22
CA LEU A 116 -8.71 -7.87 -2.40
C LEU A 116 -8.95 -9.37 -2.30
N GLU A 117 -9.16 -10.05 -3.42
CA GLU A 117 -8.96 -11.49 -3.46
C GLU A 117 -7.56 -11.75 -2.89
N ASP A 118 -7.52 -12.54 -1.81
CA ASP A 118 -6.31 -12.93 -1.11
C ASP A 118 -5.29 -13.44 -2.12
N ALA A 119 -4.02 -13.06 -1.92
CA ALA A 119 -2.92 -13.54 -2.75
C ALA A 119 -2.99 -15.08 -2.87
N PRO A 120 -2.61 -15.68 -4.02
CA PRO A 120 -2.55 -17.13 -4.13
C PRO A 120 -1.69 -17.65 -2.98
N GLU A 121 -2.26 -18.54 -2.16
CA GLU A 121 -1.50 -19.19 -1.10
C GLU A 121 -0.23 -19.82 -1.72
N PRO A 122 0.91 -19.81 -1.01
CA PRO A 122 2.06 -20.59 -1.44
C PRO A 122 1.60 -22.05 -1.57
N THR A 123 1.55 -22.54 -2.80
CA THR A 123 1.08 -23.88 -3.14
C THR A 123 1.99 -24.93 -2.52
N HIS A 124 1.66 -25.34 -1.30
CA HIS A 124 2.00 -26.65 -0.79
C HIS A 124 0.71 -27.46 -0.68
N SER A 125 0.52 -28.34 -1.67
CA SER A 125 -0.43 -29.47 -1.65
C SER A 125 -1.93 -29.12 -1.65
N ALA A 126 -2.51 -29.00 -2.86
CA ALA A 126 -3.87 -29.47 -3.11
C ALA A 126 -4.00 -29.92 -4.57
N LEU A 127 -4.25 -31.21 -4.73
CA LEU A 127 -4.41 -31.93 -5.99
C LEU A 127 -5.92 -31.89 -6.33
N PHE A 128 -6.43 -30.72 -6.72
CA PHE A 128 -7.75 -30.54 -7.35
C PHE A 128 -7.68 -29.30 -8.24
N ASP A 129 -7.55 -29.54 -9.54
CA ASP A 129 -7.68 -28.53 -10.59
C ASP A 129 -9.16 -28.15 -10.68
N PHE A 130 -9.53 -27.01 -10.12
CA PHE A 130 -10.77 -26.33 -10.46
C PHE A 130 -10.41 -25.17 -11.36
N GLU A 131 -10.72 -25.32 -12.65
CA GLU A 131 -10.75 -24.25 -13.63
C GLU A 131 -11.49 -23.06 -13.03
N HIS A 132 -10.75 -22.04 -12.61
CA HIS A 132 -11.33 -20.76 -12.23
C HIS A 132 -11.75 -20.06 -13.52
N GLU A 133 -13.00 -20.24 -13.90
CA GLU A 133 -13.67 -19.31 -14.80
C GLU A 133 -13.52 -17.91 -14.22
N SER A 134 -12.78 -17.05 -14.92
CA SER A 134 -12.71 -15.64 -14.60
C SER A 134 -14.13 -15.07 -14.51
N THR A 135 -14.47 -14.45 -13.39
CA THR A 135 -15.71 -13.66 -13.18
C THR A 135 -15.78 -12.40 -14.06
N ALA A 136 -15.02 -12.35 -15.16
CA ALA A 136 -15.11 -11.33 -16.19
C ALA A 136 -16.53 -11.24 -16.81
N GLY A 137 -17.33 -12.31 -16.70
CA GLY A 137 -18.71 -12.35 -17.20
C GLY A 137 -19.75 -11.56 -16.40
N ASP A 138 -19.47 -11.16 -15.15
CA ASP A 138 -20.42 -10.37 -14.33
C ASP A 138 -20.19 -8.85 -14.45
N ALA A 139 -19.02 -8.44 -14.96
CA ALA A 139 -18.74 -7.05 -15.30
C ALA A 139 -19.49 -6.58 -16.58
N ASP A 140 -19.97 -7.53 -17.41
CA ASP A 140 -20.77 -7.28 -18.62
C ASP A 140 -22.18 -6.71 -18.32
N ALA A 141 -22.60 -6.63 -17.05
CA ALA A 141 -23.90 -6.05 -16.64
C ALA A 141 -23.81 -4.59 -16.14
N LEU A 142 -22.61 -3.99 -16.07
CA LEU A 142 -22.39 -2.65 -15.53
C LEU A 142 -22.07 -1.65 -16.63
N SER A 143 -22.98 -0.71 -16.91
CA SER A 143 -22.66 0.40 -17.81
C SER A 143 -21.68 1.36 -17.15
N ALA A 144 -20.45 1.41 -17.68
CA ALA A 144 -19.42 2.36 -17.27
C ALA A 144 -19.86 3.81 -17.50
N VAL A 145 -20.68 4.07 -18.52
CA VAL A 145 -21.25 5.40 -18.80
C VAL A 145 -22.19 5.83 -17.67
N THR A 146 -23.11 4.95 -17.24
CA THR A 146 -24.04 5.24 -16.14
C THR A 146 -23.30 5.46 -14.83
N GLU A 147 -22.32 4.62 -14.51
CA GLU A 147 -21.50 4.80 -13.30
C GLU A 147 -20.72 6.11 -13.34
N PHE A 148 -20.07 6.42 -14.46
CA PHE A 148 -19.34 7.67 -14.61
C PHE A 148 -20.27 8.88 -14.41
N ALA A 149 -21.48 8.86 -14.97
CA ALA A 149 -22.46 9.93 -14.76
C ALA A 149 -22.84 10.08 -13.27
N ALA A 150 -23.11 8.98 -12.57
CA ALA A 150 -23.43 8.98 -11.15
C ALA A 150 -22.29 9.53 -10.27
N GLN A 151 -21.04 9.17 -10.60
CA GLN A 151 -19.85 9.72 -9.91
C GLN A 151 -19.74 11.24 -10.11
N GLN A 152 -19.98 11.71 -11.33
CA GLN A 152 -19.90 13.14 -11.66
C GLN A 152 -20.99 13.95 -10.96
N GLU A 153 -22.20 13.41 -10.85
CA GLU A 153 -23.29 14.00 -10.08
C GLU A 153 -22.95 14.06 -8.57
N ALA A 154 -22.44 12.96 -7.99
CA ALA A 154 -22.00 12.94 -6.60
C ALA A 154 -20.91 13.99 -6.32
N ILE A 155 -19.92 14.11 -7.22
CA ILE A 155 -18.87 15.13 -7.12
C ILE A 155 -19.46 16.53 -7.20
N ALA A 156 -20.35 16.80 -8.16
CA ALA A 156 -20.95 18.12 -8.37
C ALA A 156 -21.82 18.56 -7.18
N GLY A 157 -22.54 17.62 -6.56
CA GLY A 157 -23.36 17.86 -5.37
C GLY A 157 -22.59 17.96 -4.05
N SER A 158 -21.29 17.63 -4.03
CA SER A 158 -20.47 17.65 -2.82
C SER A 158 -20.12 19.07 -2.35
N ALA A 159 -19.80 19.21 -1.06
CA ALA A 159 -19.42 20.50 -0.47
C ALA A 159 -18.10 21.08 -1.03
N ASP A 160 -17.19 20.24 -1.53
CA ASP A 160 -15.95 20.66 -2.17
C ASP A 160 -15.58 19.74 -3.35
N PRO A 161 -16.16 20.00 -4.53
CA PRO A 161 -15.95 19.17 -5.71
C PRO A 161 -14.48 19.15 -6.18
N GLY A 162 -13.73 20.24 -5.94
CA GLY A 162 -12.35 20.39 -6.38
C GLY A 162 -11.41 19.41 -5.68
N ARG A 163 -11.57 19.24 -4.35
CA ARG A 163 -10.76 18.30 -3.56
C ARG A 163 -11.01 16.85 -3.97
N LEU A 164 -12.27 16.47 -4.20
CA LEU A 164 -12.62 15.13 -4.65
C LEU A 164 -12.06 14.84 -6.04
N ARG A 165 -12.22 15.76 -7.02
CA ARG A 165 -11.61 15.57 -8.35
C ARG A 165 -10.11 15.36 -8.28
N LEU A 166 -9.41 16.11 -7.42
CA LEU A 166 -7.97 15.92 -7.23
C LEU A 166 -7.64 14.55 -6.62
N LEU A 167 -8.41 14.10 -5.62
CA LEU A 167 -8.26 12.76 -5.03
C LEU A 167 -8.45 11.66 -6.07
N LEU A 168 -9.53 11.71 -6.84
CA LEU A 168 -9.86 10.69 -7.85
C LEU A 168 -8.85 10.66 -8.99
N ALA A 169 -8.38 11.83 -9.42
CA ALA A 169 -7.31 11.92 -10.42
C ALA A 169 -5.99 11.33 -9.89
N ALA A 170 -5.64 11.58 -8.63
CA ALA A 170 -4.46 11.01 -7.99
C ALA A 170 -4.56 9.48 -7.84
N GLU A 171 -5.74 8.97 -7.47
CA GLU A 171 -5.98 7.54 -7.33
C GLU A 171 -5.89 6.82 -8.69
N SER A 172 -6.54 7.38 -9.72
CA SER A 172 -6.55 6.86 -11.08
C SER A 172 -5.13 6.89 -11.70
N ALA A 173 -4.39 7.98 -11.50
CA ALA A 173 -2.98 8.03 -11.90
C ALA A 173 -2.13 6.97 -11.16
N GLY A 174 -2.43 6.73 -9.88
CA GLY A 174 -1.81 5.65 -9.13
C GLY A 174 -2.04 4.27 -9.73
N ALA A 175 -3.24 4.00 -10.26
CA ALA A 175 -3.56 2.76 -10.96
C ALA A 175 -2.75 2.57 -12.24
N LEU A 176 -2.59 3.64 -13.04
CA LEU A 176 -1.71 3.61 -14.22
C LEU A 176 -0.26 3.31 -13.82
N ILE A 177 0.27 4.02 -12.82
CA ILE A 177 1.64 3.84 -12.34
C ILE A 177 1.85 2.42 -11.81
N ALA A 178 0.90 1.87 -11.05
CA ALA A 178 0.99 0.50 -10.54
C ALA A 178 1.06 -0.53 -11.68
N ALA A 179 0.23 -0.39 -12.72
CA ALA A 179 0.27 -1.25 -13.89
C ALA A 179 1.59 -1.13 -14.66
N GLU A 180 2.11 0.08 -14.86
CA GLU A 180 3.41 0.31 -15.51
C GLU A 180 4.58 -0.26 -14.70
N MET A 181 4.57 -0.09 -13.37
CA MET A 181 5.59 -0.65 -12.48
C MET A 181 5.60 -2.18 -12.54
N ARG A 182 4.41 -2.82 -12.59
CA ARG A 182 4.29 -4.28 -12.76
C ARG A 182 4.78 -4.73 -14.13
N PHE A 183 4.41 -4.01 -15.20
CA PHE A 183 4.81 -4.31 -16.57
C PHE A 183 6.33 -4.25 -16.74
N CYS A 184 6.95 -3.13 -16.34
CA CYS A 184 8.39 -2.93 -16.42
C CYS A 184 9.18 -3.87 -15.49
N GLY A 185 8.69 -4.05 -14.27
CA GLY A 185 9.36 -4.78 -13.20
C GLY A 185 10.56 -4.04 -12.61
N LEU A 186 10.89 -4.38 -11.37
CA LEU A 186 12.11 -3.94 -10.71
C LEU A 186 13.29 -4.81 -11.19
N PRO A 187 14.41 -4.23 -11.67
CA PRO A 187 15.56 -5.01 -12.07
C PRO A 187 16.16 -5.74 -10.84
N TYR A 188 16.29 -7.06 -10.96
CA TYR A 188 16.57 -7.94 -9.83
C TYR A 188 17.44 -9.14 -10.23
N SER A 189 18.59 -9.29 -9.58
CA SER A 189 19.55 -10.37 -9.85
C SER A 189 19.29 -11.55 -8.94
N ALA A 190 18.78 -12.65 -9.52
CA ALA A 190 18.57 -13.90 -8.80
C ALA A 190 19.88 -14.51 -8.29
N GLU A 191 20.95 -14.44 -9.08
CA GLU A 191 22.29 -14.89 -8.69
C GLU A 191 22.79 -14.16 -7.44
N ARG A 192 22.75 -12.82 -7.42
CA ARG A 192 23.16 -12.04 -6.24
C ARG A 192 22.28 -12.31 -5.03
N HIS A 193 20.99 -12.55 -5.24
CA HIS A 193 20.09 -12.95 -4.15
C HIS A 193 20.53 -14.28 -3.55
N ASP A 194 20.78 -15.28 -4.40
CA ASP A 194 21.27 -16.59 -3.98
C ASP A 194 22.59 -16.47 -3.20
N ASP A 195 23.57 -15.72 -3.71
CA ASP A 195 24.84 -15.47 -3.02
C ASP A 195 24.63 -14.84 -1.63
N LEU A 196 23.73 -13.85 -1.53
CA LEU A 196 23.41 -13.18 -0.26
C LEU A 196 22.76 -14.14 0.73
N LEU A 197 21.84 -15.00 0.28
CA LEU A 197 21.23 -16.03 1.13
C LEU A 197 22.27 -17.07 1.54
N THR A 198 23.05 -17.57 0.59
CA THR A 198 24.09 -18.59 0.82
C THR A 198 25.13 -18.07 1.81
N GLY A 199 25.54 -16.80 1.72
CA GLY A 199 26.45 -16.18 2.69
C GLY A 199 25.87 -16.01 4.10
N LEU A 200 24.54 -15.90 4.24
CA LEU A 200 23.86 -15.70 5.53
C LEU A 200 23.39 -17.01 6.19
N LEU A 201 22.99 -17.98 5.38
CA LEU A 201 22.30 -19.21 5.80
C LEU A 201 23.14 -20.47 5.56
N GLY A 202 24.25 -20.37 4.84
CA GLY A 202 25.02 -21.50 4.32
C GLY A 202 24.47 -21.98 2.97
N PRO A 203 25.09 -23.02 2.37
CA PRO A 203 24.64 -23.59 1.10
C PRO A 203 23.15 -23.92 1.11
N ARG A 204 22.48 -23.68 -0.02
CA ARG A 204 21.06 -23.99 -0.18
C ARG A 204 20.82 -25.48 0.14
N PRO A 205 19.97 -25.81 1.12
CA PRO A 205 19.70 -27.20 1.45
C PRO A 205 18.82 -27.86 0.38
N ALA A 206 19.02 -29.16 0.13
CA ALA A 206 18.12 -29.93 -0.71
C ALA A 206 16.73 -30.10 -0.05
N TYR A 207 16.71 -30.33 1.26
CA TYR A 207 15.52 -30.43 2.09
C TYR A 207 15.80 -29.89 3.49
N GLY A 208 14.77 -29.35 4.14
CA GLY A 208 14.84 -28.93 5.54
C GLY A 208 15.51 -27.57 5.76
N ARG A 209 15.99 -27.36 6.98
CA ARG A 209 16.52 -26.08 7.47
C ARG A 209 17.99 -25.89 7.01
N PRO A 210 18.39 -24.68 6.59
CA PRO A 210 19.79 -24.36 6.28
C PRO A 210 20.73 -24.57 7.47
N ALA A 211 21.99 -24.92 7.20
CA ALA A 211 22.99 -25.32 8.19
C ALA A 211 23.15 -24.28 9.32
N VAL A 212 23.24 -22.98 8.99
CA VAL A 212 23.41 -21.91 9.99
C VAL A 212 22.21 -21.84 10.94
N LEU A 213 21.00 -22.04 10.42
CA LEU A 213 19.81 -22.04 11.25
C LEU A 213 19.75 -23.29 12.14
N GLU A 214 20.18 -24.46 11.64
CA GLU A 214 20.25 -25.70 12.42
C GLU A 214 21.27 -25.61 13.57
N GLU A 215 22.45 -25.03 13.32
CA GLU A 215 23.44 -24.72 14.36
C GLU A 215 22.89 -23.79 15.45
N LEU A 216 22.14 -22.76 15.04
CA LEU A 216 21.50 -21.84 15.98
C LEU A 216 20.42 -22.55 16.81
N VAL A 217 19.64 -23.45 16.21
CA VAL A 217 18.66 -24.27 16.96
C VAL A 217 19.38 -25.15 17.98
N ALA A 218 20.46 -25.83 17.60
CA ALA A 218 21.23 -26.66 18.51
C ALA A 218 21.78 -25.84 19.70
N ARG A 219 22.30 -24.63 19.44
CA ARG A 219 22.76 -23.73 20.49
C ARG A 219 21.61 -23.27 21.40
N VAL A 220 20.48 -22.86 20.83
CA VAL A 220 19.30 -22.47 21.63
C VAL A 220 18.80 -23.61 22.52
N ARG A 221 18.78 -24.84 21.99
CA ARG A 221 18.40 -26.04 22.76
C ARG A 221 19.36 -26.32 23.92
N ALA A 222 20.66 -26.18 23.69
CA ALA A 222 21.68 -26.38 24.71
C ALA A 222 21.59 -25.32 25.82
N GLU A 223 21.48 -24.05 25.47
CA GLU A 223 21.40 -22.94 26.44
C GLU A 223 20.11 -22.94 27.27
N LEU A 224 19.04 -23.61 26.79
CA LEU A 224 17.76 -23.74 27.51
C LEU A 224 17.56 -25.09 28.19
N ASP A 225 18.53 -26.00 28.09
CA ASP A 225 18.38 -27.41 28.52
C ASP A 225 17.08 -28.05 27.97
N ALA A 226 16.82 -27.82 26.68
CA ALA A 226 15.56 -28.15 26.02
C ALA A 226 15.82 -28.87 24.68
N PRO A 227 16.22 -30.15 24.68
CA PRO A 227 16.67 -30.87 23.48
C PRO A 227 15.61 -30.99 22.37
N ASP A 228 14.33 -31.07 22.74
CA ASP A 228 13.21 -31.24 21.79
C ASP A 228 12.57 -29.92 21.36
N LEU A 229 13.11 -28.76 21.79
CA LEU A 229 12.49 -27.47 21.52
C LEU A 229 12.44 -27.19 20.01
N ASN A 230 11.25 -26.86 19.51
CA ASN A 230 11.10 -26.21 18.22
C ASN A 230 11.01 -24.68 18.40
N PRO A 231 12.05 -23.91 18.03
CA PRO A 231 12.05 -22.45 18.21
C PRO A 231 11.04 -21.72 17.30
N ASP A 232 10.47 -22.39 16.30
CA ASP A 232 9.41 -21.85 15.44
C ASP A 232 8.02 -21.91 16.09
N SER A 233 7.88 -22.56 17.25
CA SER A 233 6.64 -22.60 18.02
C SER A 233 6.68 -21.56 19.16
N PRO A 234 5.99 -20.41 19.03
CA PRO A 234 6.01 -19.38 20.07
C PRO A 234 5.57 -19.89 21.45
N PRO A 235 4.52 -20.73 21.58
CA PRO A 235 4.13 -21.28 22.89
C PRO A 235 5.19 -22.19 23.50
N ALA A 236 5.86 -23.03 22.70
CA ALA A 236 6.90 -23.93 23.19
C ALA A 236 8.15 -23.15 23.61
N LEU A 237 8.55 -22.16 22.80
CA LEU A 237 9.66 -21.27 23.11
C LEU A 237 9.40 -20.45 24.38
N LEU A 238 8.20 -19.89 24.54
CA LEU A 238 7.85 -19.13 25.75
C LEU A 238 7.96 -19.99 27.01
N LYS A 239 7.43 -21.22 26.97
CA LYS A 239 7.54 -22.17 28.09
C LYS A 239 8.98 -22.54 28.40
N ALA A 240 9.82 -22.74 27.38
CA ALA A 240 11.24 -23.06 27.56
C ALA A 240 12.00 -21.89 28.19
N LEU A 241 11.74 -20.66 27.75
CA LEU A 241 12.34 -19.44 28.34
C LEU A 241 11.94 -19.29 29.82
N GLN A 242 10.64 -19.48 30.13
CA GLN A 242 10.15 -19.41 31.51
C GLN A 242 10.75 -20.50 32.41
N ARG A 243 10.90 -21.73 31.89
CA ARG A 243 11.55 -22.83 32.60
C ARG A 243 13.03 -22.57 32.88
N ALA A 244 13.72 -21.86 31.99
CA ALA A 244 15.09 -21.38 32.19
C ALA A 244 15.17 -20.16 33.14
N GLY A 245 14.08 -19.77 33.81
CA GLY A 245 14.06 -18.73 34.83
C GLY A 245 13.90 -17.30 34.30
N MET A 246 13.65 -17.12 32.99
CA MET A 246 13.41 -15.80 32.42
C MET A 246 11.95 -15.37 32.63
N LEU A 247 11.76 -14.18 33.19
CA LEU A 247 10.44 -13.58 33.40
C LEU A 247 9.94 -12.90 32.12
N VAL A 248 9.50 -13.72 31.16
CA VAL A 248 8.94 -13.25 29.88
C VAL A 248 7.46 -13.56 29.74
N THR A 249 6.75 -12.63 29.11
CA THR A 249 5.33 -12.71 28.75
C THR A 249 5.14 -12.94 27.25
N SER A 250 6.13 -12.60 26.43
CA SER A 250 6.13 -12.85 24.99
C SER A 250 7.51 -13.31 24.51
N THR A 251 7.57 -13.79 23.26
CA THR A 251 8.83 -14.09 22.57
C THR A 251 9.24 -12.95 21.63
N SER A 252 8.67 -11.75 21.81
CA SER A 252 8.95 -10.62 20.93
C SER A 252 10.42 -10.20 21.02
N SER A 253 10.99 -9.74 19.91
CA SER A 253 12.41 -9.35 19.90
C SER A 253 12.73 -8.13 20.76
N TRP A 254 11.73 -7.34 21.19
CA TRP A 254 11.97 -6.19 22.08
C TRP A 254 12.16 -6.66 23.51
N GLU A 255 11.25 -7.47 24.03
CA GLU A 255 11.30 -8.02 25.38
C GLU A 255 12.54 -8.91 25.54
N LEU A 256 12.83 -9.76 24.55
CA LEU A 256 14.01 -10.61 24.58
C LEU A 256 15.33 -9.81 24.64
N ARG A 257 15.38 -8.59 24.10
CA ARG A 257 16.61 -7.76 24.11
C ARG A 257 16.94 -7.15 25.47
N GLU A 258 15.98 -7.11 26.39
CA GLU A 258 16.18 -6.56 27.74
C GLU A 258 16.75 -7.60 28.71
N LEU A 259 16.86 -8.85 28.28
CA LEU A 259 17.31 -9.97 29.10
C LEU A 259 18.80 -10.19 28.95
N ASP A 260 19.46 -10.46 30.07
CA ASP A 260 20.85 -10.89 30.12
C ASP A 260 20.92 -12.41 30.30
N HIS A 261 20.89 -13.13 29.16
CA HIS A 261 21.01 -14.59 29.13
C HIS A 261 21.74 -15.06 27.86
N PRO A 262 22.65 -16.06 27.93
CA PRO A 262 23.42 -16.54 26.77
C PRO A 262 22.60 -16.99 25.56
N VAL A 263 21.36 -17.46 25.78
CA VAL A 263 20.41 -17.84 24.72
C VAL A 263 19.93 -16.67 23.86
N ILE A 264 19.96 -15.43 24.35
CA ILE A 264 19.26 -14.30 23.73
C ILE A 264 19.87 -13.96 22.37
N GLU A 265 21.19 -13.84 22.30
CA GLU A 265 21.90 -13.56 21.06
C GLU A 265 21.62 -14.61 19.97
N PRO A 266 21.82 -15.93 20.19
CA PRO A 266 21.53 -16.94 19.17
C PRO A 266 20.04 -17.01 18.82
N LEU A 267 19.14 -16.81 19.79
CA LEU A 267 17.69 -16.82 19.53
C LEU A 267 17.27 -15.62 18.65
N LEU A 268 17.76 -14.41 18.93
CA LEU A 268 17.47 -13.24 18.11
C LEU A 268 18.04 -13.39 16.70
N ARG A 269 19.24 -13.96 16.57
CA ARG A 269 19.85 -14.27 15.27
C ARG A 269 19.01 -15.31 14.51
N TYR A 270 18.57 -16.38 15.18
CA TYR A 270 17.67 -17.39 14.62
C TYR A 270 16.39 -16.75 14.09
N LYS A 271 15.68 -15.98 14.92
CA LYS A 271 14.42 -15.34 14.51
C LYS A 271 14.59 -14.41 13.32
N LYS A 272 15.70 -13.66 13.27
CA LYS A 272 16.02 -12.77 12.15
C LYS A 272 16.25 -13.53 10.85
N LEU A 273 17.04 -14.60 10.88
CA LEU A 273 17.39 -15.39 9.70
C LEU A 273 16.23 -16.29 9.25
N SER A 274 15.49 -16.88 10.18
CA SER A 274 14.28 -17.66 9.90
C SER A 274 13.23 -16.79 9.20
N ARG A 275 12.96 -15.57 9.72
CA ARG A 275 12.07 -14.61 9.04
C ARG A 275 12.56 -14.23 7.65
N LEU A 276 13.87 -14.06 7.44
CA LEU A 276 14.43 -13.77 6.12
C LEU A 276 14.19 -14.93 5.16
N LEU A 277 14.47 -16.17 5.59
CA LEU A 277 14.25 -17.37 4.79
C LEU A 277 12.77 -17.54 4.41
N THR A 278 11.84 -17.34 5.35
CA THR A 278 10.41 -17.44 5.07
C THR A 278 9.91 -16.32 4.15
N ALA A 279 10.36 -15.08 4.35
CA ALA A 279 9.83 -13.93 3.60
C ALA A 279 10.47 -13.75 2.22
N ASN A 280 11.78 -13.96 2.11
CA ASN A 280 12.57 -13.67 0.90
C ASN A 280 13.68 -14.73 0.71
N GLY A 281 13.41 -15.99 1.05
CA GLY A 281 14.31 -17.11 0.79
C GLY A 281 14.30 -17.55 -0.68
N TRP A 282 14.88 -18.72 -0.93
CA TRP A 282 14.99 -19.28 -2.28
C TRP A 282 13.64 -19.55 -2.95
N THR A 283 12.65 -20.05 -2.21
CA THR A 283 11.29 -20.26 -2.75
C THR A 283 10.65 -18.94 -3.20
N TRP A 284 10.81 -17.87 -2.40
CA TRP A 284 10.33 -16.55 -2.79
C TRP A 284 11.03 -16.07 -4.07
N LEU A 285 12.34 -16.28 -4.17
CA LEU A 285 13.11 -15.88 -5.35
C LEU A 285 12.58 -16.58 -6.61
N GLU A 286 12.35 -17.90 -6.53
CA GLU A 286 11.81 -18.70 -7.62
C GLU A 286 10.40 -18.30 -8.02
N SER A 287 9.54 -17.93 -7.06
CA SER A 287 8.16 -17.55 -7.33
C SER A 287 7.99 -16.14 -7.89
N TRP A 288 8.90 -15.22 -7.57
CA TRP A 288 8.66 -13.78 -7.81
C TRP A 288 9.66 -13.12 -8.76
N VAL A 289 10.80 -13.75 -9.05
CA VAL A 289 11.83 -13.19 -9.92
C VAL A 289 11.97 -14.02 -11.19
N HIS A 290 11.62 -13.43 -12.33
CA HIS A 290 11.69 -14.07 -13.64
C HIS A 290 12.31 -13.09 -14.64
N ASP A 291 13.15 -13.60 -15.54
CA ASP A 291 13.80 -12.79 -16.59
C ASP A 291 14.53 -11.55 -16.04
N GLY A 292 15.22 -11.71 -14.89
CA GLY A 292 15.98 -10.62 -14.26
C GLY A 292 15.12 -9.49 -13.67
N ARG A 293 13.85 -9.79 -13.38
CA ARG A 293 12.86 -8.79 -12.92
C ARG A 293 12.00 -9.34 -11.79
N PHE A 294 11.82 -8.52 -10.76
CA PHE A 294 10.78 -8.70 -9.76
C PHE A 294 9.56 -7.86 -10.17
N ARG A 295 8.39 -8.51 -10.39
CA ARG A 295 7.16 -7.84 -10.87
C ARG A 295 6.05 -7.89 -9.82
N PRO A 296 6.14 -7.05 -8.78
CA PRO A 296 5.11 -7.00 -7.77
C PRO A 296 3.78 -6.45 -8.31
N ASP A 297 2.67 -6.98 -7.78
CA ASP A 297 1.35 -6.42 -8.02
C ASP A 297 1.02 -5.38 -6.95
N TYR A 298 1.08 -4.10 -7.32
CA TYR A 298 0.70 -2.99 -6.45
C TYR A 298 -0.79 -2.69 -6.59
N VAL A 299 -1.48 -2.53 -5.46
CA VAL A 299 -2.90 -2.21 -5.41
C VAL A 299 -3.08 -0.83 -4.77
N PRO A 300 -3.22 0.23 -5.58
CA PRO A 300 -3.64 1.55 -5.11
C PRO A 300 -4.96 1.46 -4.36
N GLY A 301 -5.11 2.26 -3.31
CA GLY A 301 -6.32 2.23 -2.48
C GLY A 301 -6.54 0.93 -1.70
N GLY A 302 -5.59 -0.02 -1.72
CA GLY A 302 -5.75 -1.35 -1.13
C GLY A 302 -5.86 -1.39 0.40
N VAL A 303 -5.75 -0.26 1.09
CA VAL A 303 -6.11 -0.18 2.51
C VAL A 303 -6.96 1.06 2.77
N VAL A 304 -7.74 1.03 3.86
CA VAL A 304 -8.66 2.11 4.27
C VAL A 304 -8.02 3.50 4.34
N THR A 305 -6.71 3.57 4.59
CA THR A 305 -5.95 4.84 4.64
C THR A 305 -5.65 5.45 3.27
N GLY A 306 -5.90 4.72 2.18
CA GLY A 306 -5.51 5.08 0.81
C GLY A 306 -4.06 4.72 0.46
N ARG A 307 -3.30 4.12 1.39
CA ARG A 307 -1.96 3.59 1.06
C ARG A 307 -2.08 2.44 0.07
N TRP A 308 -1.03 2.25 -0.71
CA TRP A 308 -0.93 1.12 -1.62
C TRP A 308 -0.70 -0.15 -0.82
N ALA A 309 -1.37 -1.23 -1.25
CA ALA A 309 -1.09 -2.59 -0.81
C ALA A 309 -0.30 -3.32 -1.90
N THR A 310 0.09 -4.56 -1.62
CA THR A 310 0.65 -5.47 -2.63
C THR A 310 0.00 -6.82 -2.53
N ARG A 311 -0.27 -7.46 -3.67
CA ARG A 311 -0.66 -8.87 -3.72
C ARG A 311 0.57 -9.74 -3.90
N GLY A 312 0.86 -10.53 -2.87
CA GLY A 312 2.01 -11.43 -2.82
C GLY A 312 3.36 -10.71 -2.90
N GLY A 313 4.44 -11.49 -2.87
CA GLY A 313 5.80 -11.04 -3.16
C GLY A 313 6.44 -10.08 -2.14
N GLY A 314 5.70 -9.56 -1.16
CA GLY A 314 6.25 -8.73 -0.09
C GLY A 314 6.93 -7.44 -0.60
N ALA A 315 6.50 -6.90 -1.74
CA ALA A 315 7.22 -5.85 -2.46
C ALA A 315 7.44 -4.56 -1.68
N LEU A 316 6.53 -4.26 -0.75
CA LEU A 316 6.61 -3.08 0.10
C LEU A 316 7.72 -3.17 1.15
N GLN A 317 8.31 -4.36 1.38
CA GLN A 317 9.23 -4.59 2.50
C GLN A 317 10.38 -5.56 2.16
N LEU A 318 11.15 -5.29 1.10
CA LEU A 318 12.40 -6.03 0.89
C LEU A 318 13.39 -5.82 2.07
N PRO A 319 13.82 -6.90 2.77
CA PRO A 319 14.77 -6.81 3.87
C PRO A 319 16.11 -6.25 3.40
N LYS A 320 16.77 -5.44 4.25
CA LYS A 320 18.07 -4.81 3.93
C LYS A 320 19.11 -5.84 3.44
N GLN A 321 19.06 -7.04 3.98
CA GLN A 321 19.94 -8.16 3.68
C GLN A 321 19.93 -8.57 2.20
N VAL A 322 18.79 -8.47 1.52
CA VAL A 322 18.62 -8.89 0.11
C VAL A 322 18.49 -7.72 -0.85
N ARG A 323 18.45 -6.47 -0.36
CA ARG A 323 18.38 -5.28 -1.24
C ARG A 323 19.56 -5.17 -2.21
N GLY A 324 20.69 -5.79 -1.91
CA GLY A 324 21.84 -5.86 -2.82
C GLY A 324 21.58 -6.65 -4.11
N ALA A 325 20.50 -7.43 -4.16
CA ALA A 325 20.05 -8.10 -5.39
C ALA A 325 19.34 -7.14 -6.36
N VAL A 326 18.91 -5.96 -5.92
CA VAL A 326 18.36 -4.92 -6.80
C VAL A 326 19.51 -4.22 -7.50
N VAL A 327 19.70 -4.52 -8.79
CA VAL A 327 20.83 -4.03 -9.59
C VAL A 327 20.27 -3.29 -10.80
N ALA A 328 20.79 -2.10 -11.08
CA ALA A 328 20.38 -1.35 -12.27
C ALA A 328 20.76 -2.11 -13.56
N ASP A 329 19.96 -1.95 -14.61
CA ASP A 329 20.32 -2.44 -15.94
C ASP A 329 21.62 -1.80 -16.45
N PRO A 330 22.34 -2.44 -17.39
CA PRO A 330 23.53 -1.85 -18.00
C PRO A 330 23.27 -0.45 -18.57
N GLY A 331 24.08 0.53 -18.15
CA GLY A 331 23.93 1.94 -18.55
C GLY A 331 22.95 2.75 -17.71
N TRP A 332 22.23 2.13 -16.77
CA TRP A 332 21.25 2.79 -15.90
C TRP A 332 21.77 2.98 -14.47
N LYS A 333 21.11 3.86 -13.72
CA LYS A 333 21.31 4.05 -12.27
C LYS A 333 19.97 4.08 -11.56
N LEU A 334 19.91 3.49 -10.37
CA LEU A 334 18.75 3.60 -9.49
C LEU A 334 18.86 4.89 -8.66
N VAL A 335 17.79 5.67 -8.64
CA VAL A 335 17.68 6.89 -7.84
C VAL A 335 16.64 6.66 -6.76
N VAL A 336 17.02 6.90 -5.50
CA VAL A 336 16.11 6.81 -4.34
C VAL A 336 15.79 8.22 -3.90
N ALA A 337 14.51 8.58 -3.93
CA ALA A 337 13.98 9.83 -3.40
C ALA A 337 13.04 9.52 -2.23
N ASP A 338 13.39 10.00 -1.03
CA ASP A 338 12.59 9.81 0.18
C ASP A 338 12.18 11.16 0.77
N ALA A 339 10.94 11.25 1.23
CA ALA A 339 10.38 12.46 1.81
C ALA A 339 10.71 12.53 3.30
N ALA A 340 11.73 13.33 3.63
CA ALA A 340 12.23 13.46 5.00
C ALA A 340 11.14 13.93 5.99
N GLN A 341 10.82 13.06 6.96
CA GLN A 341 9.81 13.33 8.01
C GLN A 341 8.45 13.74 7.44
N LEU A 342 8.00 13.06 6.38
CA LEU A 342 6.77 13.40 5.66
C LEU A 342 5.55 13.53 6.59
N GLU A 343 5.28 12.53 7.44
CA GLU A 343 4.03 12.50 8.23
C GLU A 343 3.94 13.68 9.24
N PRO A 344 4.98 13.97 10.06
CA PRO A 344 4.95 15.16 10.91
C PRO A 344 4.86 16.50 10.14
N ARG A 345 5.44 16.56 8.93
CA ARG A 345 5.34 17.76 8.08
C ARG A 345 3.94 17.93 7.50
N ILE A 346 3.29 16.84 7.11
CA ILE A 346 1.88 16.84 6.72
C ILE A 346 1.03 17.30 7.91
N LEU A 347 1.25 16.75 9.11
CA LEU A 347 0.55 17.18 10.32
C LEU A 347 0.70 18.69 10.55
N THR A 348 1.93 19.21 10.44
CA THR A 348 2.22 20.65 10.56
C THR A 348 1.40 21.47 9.57
N GLY A 349 1.38 21.06 8.30
CA GLY A 349 0.64 21.73 7.23
C GLY A 349 -0.88 21.70 7.43
N LEU A 350 -1.42 20.55 7.86
CA LEU A 350 -2.85 20.39 8.13
C LEU A 350 -3.31 21.18 9.35
N ALA A 351 -2.52 21.16 10.42
CA ALA A 351 -2.82 21.88 11.65
C ALA A 351 -2.60 23.39 11.51
N GLY A 352 -1.75 23.82 10.57
CA GLY A 352 -1.27 25.19 10.45
C GLY A 352 -0.41 25.61 11.65
N ASP A 353 0.34 24.68 12.24
CA ASP A 353 1.19 24.96 13.41
C ASP A 353 2.48 25.68 12.98
N THR A 354 2.49 27.00 13.11
CA THR A 354 3.59 27.84 12.63
C THR A 354 4.88 27.64 13.44
N ALA A 355 4.78 27.26 14.71
CA ALA A 355 5.94 26.95 15.55
C ALA A 355 6.62 25.64 15.09
N MET A 356 5.82 24.60 14.82
CA MET A 356 6.34 23.34 14.27
C MET A 356 6.90 23.53 12.85
N ALA A 357 6.26 24.38 12.03
CA ALA A 357 6.78 24.73 10.71
C ALA A 357 8.12 25.46 10.77
N ALA A 358 8.32 26.35 11.75
CA ALA A 358 9.59 27.03 11.98
C ALA A 358 10.68 26.04 12.43
N ALA A 359 10.34 25.10 13.31
CA ALA A 359 11.26 24.06 13.77
C ALA A 359 11.81 23.22 12.58
N GLY A 360 10.98 22.87 11.60
CA GLY A 360 11.38 22.08 10.44
C GLY A 360 11.88 22.84 9.20
N ARG A 361 12.00 24.18 9.25
CA ARG A 361 12.30 25.00 8.07
C ARG A 361 13.77 24.87 7.66
N GLY A 362 14.01 24.28 6.48
CA GLY A 362 15.36 24.14 5.91
C GLY A 362 16.27 23.15 6.65
N LYS A 363 15.72 22.35 7.57
CA LYS A 363 16.48 21.42 8.41
C LYS A 363 15.65 20.21 8.85
N ASP A 364 16.30 19.29 9.57
CA ASP A 364 15.66 18.14 10.20
C ASP A 364 14.64 18.60 11.25
N LEU A 365 13.39 18.15 11.11
CA LEU A 365 12.30 18.58 12.00
C LEU A 365 12.57 18.16 13.45
N TYR A 366 13.09 16.96 13.68
CA TYR A 366 13.32 16.46 15.04
C TYR A 366 14.45 17.21 15.73
N ALA A 367 15.52 17.56 15.02
CA ALA A 367 16.54 18.47 15.51
C ALA A 367 15.94 19.84 15.87
N GLY A 368 15.05 20.38 15.01
CA GLY A 368 14.34 21.63 15.31
C GLY A 368 13.44 21.57 16.55
N ILE A 369 12.83 20.41 16.83
CA ILE A 369 12.03 20.18 18.05
C ILE A 369 12.91 20.16 19.30
N VAL A 370 14.14 19.66 19.19
CA VAL A 370 15.13 19.71 20.28
C VAL A 370 15.56 21.16 20.52
N GLU A 371 15.90 21.88 19.45
CA GLU A 371 16.30 23.29 19.53
C GLU A 371 15.20 24.21 20.10
N SER A 372 13.93 23.84 19.94
CA SER A 372 12.81 24.57 20.55
C SER A 372 12.70 24.32 22.07
N GLY A 373 13.52 23.44 22.65
CA GLY A 373 13.48 23.06 24.06
C GLY A 373 12.29 22.17 24.44
N ALA A 374 11.58 21.59 23.46
CA ALA A 374 10.42 20.75 23.74
C ALA A 374 10.85 19.37 24.31
N VAL A 375 11.99 18.86 23.85
CA VAL A 375 12.56 17.57 24.26
C VAL A 375 14.08 17.64 24.25
N ASP A 376 14.72 16.75 24.99
CA ASP A 376 16.15 16.84 25.27
C ASP A 376 17.02 16.25 24.14
N GLU A 377 16.48 15.29 23.37
CA GLU A 377 17.23 14.60 22.31
C GLU A 377 16.36 14.27 21.09
N ARG A 378 17.02 14.10 19.93
CA ARG A 378 16.35 13.80 18.66
C ARG A 378 15.57 12.49 18.71
N ALA A 379 16.07 11.48 19.41
CA ALA A 379 15.38 10.20 19.59
C ALA A 379 14.05 10.39 20.34
N HIS A 380 14.07 11.14 21.44
CA HIS A 380 12.89 11.52 22.20
C HIS A 380 11.89 12.32 21.34
N ALA A 381 12.36 13.28 20.54
CA ALA A 381 11.50 14.03 19.60
C ALA A 381 10.76 13.11 18.63
N LYS A 382 11.48 12.15 18.05
CA LYS A 382 10.92 11.19 17.10
C LYS A 382 9.89 10.27 17.77
N VAL A 383 10.27 9.66 18.89
CA VAL A 383 9.41 8.72 19.61
C VAL A 383 8.14 9.41 20.08
N ALA A 384 8.25 10.59 20.70
CA ALA A 384 7.10 11.31 21.22
C ALA A 384 6.17 11.82 20.10
N MET A 385 6.71 12.37 19.01
CA MET A 385 5.89 12.84 17.89
C MET A 385 5.17 11.69 17.19
N LEU A 386 5.85 10.57 16.92
CA LEU A 386 5.20 9.40 16.35
C LEU A 386 4.19 8.79 17.33
N GLY A 387 4.50 8.78 18.63
CA GLY A 387 3.57 8.34 19.66
C GLY A 387 2.30 9.18 19.69
N ALA A 388 2.41 10.51 19.55
CA ALA A 388 1.25 11.41 19.44
C ALA A 388 0.37 11.06 18.22
N MET A 389 0.99 10.80 17.08
CA MET A 389 0.29 10.55 15.82
C MET A 389 -0.37 9.17 15.76
N TYR A 390 0.27 8.17 16.37
CA TYR A 390 -0.18 6.77 16.33
C TYR A 390 -0.91 6.33 17.62
N GLY A 391 -1.20 7.25 18.54
CA GLY A 391 -1.97 6.97 19.75
C GLY A 391 -1.20 6.19 20.83
N ALA A 392 0.13 6.17 20.81
CA ALA A 392 0.93 5.57 21.88
C ALA A 392 0.97 6.53 23.08
N THR A 393 0.06 6.32 24.03
CA THR A 393 -0.12 7.17 25.23
C THR A 393 0.68 6.72 26.45
N THR A 394 1.34 5.55 26.37
CA THR A 394 2.11 4.96 27.46
C THR A 394 3.62 5.06 27.23
N GLY A 395 4.40 4.79 28.27
CA GLY A 395 5.86 4.80 28.22
C GLY A 395 6.45 6.20 27.99
N GLU A 396 7.59 6.23 27.30
CA GLU A 396 8.35 7.46 27.07
C GLU A 396 7.60 8.50 26.23
N SER A 397 6.80 8.05 25.25
CA SER A 397 5.92 8.93 24.45
C SER A 397 4.92 9.69 25.31
N GLY A 398 4.28 9.01 26.28
CA GLY A 398 3.34 9.62 27.21
C GLY A 398 4.00 10.67 28.11
N ARG A 399 5.21 10.39 28.62
CA ARG A 399 5.98 11.31 29.47
C ARG A 399 6.30 12.64 28.76
N LEU A 400 6.59 12.58 27.46
CA LEU A 400 7.02 13.73 26.67
C LEU A 400 5.85 14.54 26.07
N MET A 401 4.63 13.99 26.09
CA MET A 401 3.46 14.61 25.47
C MET A 401 3.15 16.02 25.99
N PRO A 402 3.13 16.29 27.32
CA PRO A 402 2.80 17.63 27.83
C PRO A 402 3.74 18.73 27.34
N ARG A 403 5.01 18.39 27.10
CA ARG A 403 6.00 19.33 26.55
C ARG A 403 5.73 19.62 25.07
N LEU A 404 5.42 18.57 24.29
CA LEU A 404 5.04 18.72 22.88
C LEU A 404 3.73 19.51 22.72
N THR A 405 2.72 19.26 23.55
CA THR A 405 1.45 20.00 23.53
C THR A 405 1.65 21.49 23.79
N ARG A 406 2.59 21.85 24.69
CA ARG A 406 2.93 23.25 24.95
C ARG A 406 3.67 23.89 23.77
N ALA A 407 4.59 23.16 23.15
CA ALA A 407 5.41 23.68 22.05
C ALA A 407 4.63 23.79 20.72
N PHE A 408 3.77 22.81 20.42
CA PHE A 408 3.07 22.66 19.13
C PHE A 408 1.56 22.39 19.34
N PRO A 409 0.83 23.34 19.95
CA PRO A 409 -0.53 23.12 20.41
C PRO A 409 -1.53 22.84 19.28
N ARG A 410 -1.32 23.36 18.07
CA ARG A 410 -2.26 23.14 16.95
C ARG A 410 -2.07 21.75 16.37
N ALA A 411 -0.80 21.33 16.21
CA ALA A 411 -0.47 20.00 15.71
C ALA A 411 -1.03 18.90 16.64
N ILE A 412 -0.79 19.03 17.95
CA ILE A 412 -1.28 18.03 18.91
C ILE A 412 -2.80 18.06 19.03
N ARG A 413 -3.43 19.24 19.02
CA ARG A 413 -4.90 19.34 19.03
C ARG A 413 -5.54 18.61 17.85
N LEU A 414 -4.99 18.73 16.64
CA LEU A 414 -5.57 18.09 15.46
C LEU A 414 -5.62 16.56 15.59
N VAL A 415 -4.56 15.93 16.12
CA VAL A 415 -4.56 14.47 16.35
C VAL A 415 -5.45 14.05 17.51
N GLU A 416 -5.51 14.85 18.59
CA GLU A 416 -6.42 14.60 19.71
C GLU A 416 -7.90 14.72 19.32
N GLU A 417 -8.25 15.71 18.50
CA GLU A 417 -9.62 15.88 17.99
C GLU A 417 -10.04 14.70 17.11
N ALA A 418 -9.14 14.19 16.27
CA ALA A 418 -9.36 12.99 15.48
C ALA A 418 -9.53 11.74 16.37
N ALA A 419 -8.70 11.57 17.41
CA ALA A 419 -8.82 10.47 18.36
C ALA A 419 -10.16 10.52 19.11
N ARG A 420 -10.54 11.69 19.66
CA ARG A 420 -11.83 11.89 20.34
C ARG A 420 -13.02 11.68 19.40
N ALA A 421 -12.89 12.00 18.11
CA ALA A 421 -13.93 11.71 17.13
C ALA A 421 -14.14 10.19 16.99
N GLY A 422 -13.05 9.43 16.87
CA GLY A 422 -13.09 7.96 16.86
C GLY A 422 -13.71 7.37 18.15
N GLU A 423 -13.34 7.90 19.32
CA GLU A 423 -13.93 7.50 20.62
C GLU A 423 -15.45 7.72 20.70
N ARG A 424 -15.97 8.71 19.98
CA ARG A 424 -17.41 8.99 19.86
C ARG A 424 -18.11 8.22 18.73
N GLY A 425 -17.40 7.32 18.05
CA GLY A 425 -17.94 6.57 16.94
C GLY A 425 -18.00 7.34 15.60
N ALA A 426 -17.38 8.52 15.52
CA ALA A 426 -17.39 9.33 14.31
C ALA A 426 -16.29 8.94 13.33
N ILE A 427 -16.53 9.19 12.03
CA ILE A 427 -15.52 9.02 10.98
C ILE A 427 -14.59 10.24 10.90
N VAL A 428 -13.37 10.02 10.40
CA VAL A 428 -12.40 11.08 10.11
C VAL A 428 -12.16 11.16 8.61
N THR A 429 -11.95 12.38 8.09
CA THR A 429 -11.77 12.62 6.66
C THR A 429 -10.43 13.28 6.39
N SER A 430 -9.69 12.73 5.44
CA SER A 430 -8.42 13.27 4.96
C SER A 430 -8.58 14.61 4.24
N ARG A 431 -7.45 15.28 3.97
CA ARG A 431 -7.45 16.59 3.31
C ARG A 431 -8.11 16.59 1.95
N LEU A 432 -8.15 15.50 1.19
CA LEU A 432 -8.78 15.50 -0.15
C LEU A 432 -10.15 14.80 -0.20
N GLY A 433 -10.66 14.30 0.93
CA GLY A 433 -12.02 13.77 1.01
C GLY A 433 -12.15 12.26 1.18
N ARG A 434 -11.05 11.50 1.27
CA ARG A 434 -11.11 10.09 1.69
C ARG A 434 -11.48 10.01 3.18
N SER A 435 -12.52 9.25 3.53
CA SER A 435 -12.97 9.07 4.90
C SER A 435 -12.66 7.67 5.43
N SER A 436 -12.48 7.55 6.75
CA SER A 436 -12.35 6.25 7.43
C SER A 436 -13.69 5.51 7.42
N PRO A 437 -13.68 4.16 7.49
CA PRO A 437 -14.90 3.42 7.77
C PRO A 437 -15.47 3.81 9.16
N PRO A 438 -16.77 3.57 9.41
CA PRO A 438 -17.30 3.65 10.76
C PRO A 438 -16.58 2.62 11.67
N PRO A 439 -16.43 2.91 12.97
CA PRO A 439 -15.85 1.94 13.90
C PRO A 439 -16.68 0.66 13.95
N SER A 440 -16.01 -0.49 14.18
CA SER A 440 -16.68 -1.77 14.36
C SER A 440 -17.66 -1.71 15.53
N ALA A 441 -18.81 -2.38 15.40
CA ALA A 441 -19.71 -2.58 16.55
C ALA A 441 -18.93 -3.27 17.69
N ALA A 442 -19.07 -2.74 18.90
CA ALA A 442 -18.35 -3.20 20.09
C ALA A 442 -18.85 -4.55 20.61
#